data_AF-A0A4D7JLQ5-F1
#
_entry.id   AF-A0A4D7JLQ5-F1
#
_cell.length_a   1.000
_cell.length_b   1.000
_cell.length_c   1.000
_cell.angle_alpha   90.00
_cell.angle_beta   90.00
_cell.angle_gamma   90.00
#
_symmetry.space_group_name_H-M   'P 1'
#
loop_
_entity.id
_entity.type
_entity.pdbx_description
1 polymer ?
#
loop_
_entity_poly.entity_id
_entity_poly.type
_entity_poly.pdbx_seq_one_letter_code
_entity_poly.pdbx_strand_id
1 'polypeptide(L)'
;MTDKLPAEYLEFIDKNSKDGFKIYFKIEDWHFWPVSEAVRKTEELIRDNILGKDEFAIADNEDGQYLFYKTNHQPPHNIFMADESFGKPFFTFSIHDFEKFEKTIELVSQTNNQNYKSIDISAIKDHPGSVYWYAFNLMTSPYDDDYSEDLNQYAAELLKEAAEAGHPEAAAELADYYSFQDDIDIEEVIKWRKKSIELGDHDEKYELADFIIDNKPEDITFATSLLEELTQNERFSDRAYLKLSKVYMSEDNGSHNPQKAIDAVNKAIELGNFVAKADLAFYYYNGFGVDKDKKKAMELLIEANKEAKKRMGEEPWNEVIHKLKKEMD
;
A
#
# COMPACT_ATOMS: atom_id res chain seq x y z
N MET A 1 4.83 12.09 -33.78
CA MET A 1 3.43 11.99 -34.22
C MET A 1 2.83 10.90 -33.38
N THR A 2 2.00 11.26 -32.41
CA THR A 2 1.29 10.29 -31.59
C THR A 2 0.16 9.74 -32.44
N ASP A 3 0.35 8.57 -33.01
CA ASP A 3 -0.75 7.81 -33.61
C ASP A 3 -1.72 7.51 -32.48
N LYS A 4 -2.77 8.32 -32.36
CA LYS A 4 -3.90 7.99 -31.50
C LYS A 4 -4.45 6.66 -32.00
N LEU A 5 -4.48 5.67 -31.10
CA LEU A 5 -5.19 4.43 -31.34
C LEU A 5 -6.62 4.72 -31.81
N PRO A 6 -7.18 3.88 -32.69
CA PRO A 6 -8.60 3.96 -33.01
C PRO A 6 -9.45 3.91 -31.73
N ALA A 7 -10.59 4.61 -31.70
CA ALA A 7 -11.40 4.79 -30.49
C ALA A 7 -11.93 3.47 -29.89
N GLU A 8 -11.89 2.40 -30.69
CA GLU A 8 -12.22 1.04 -30.32
C GLU A 8 -11.05 0.28 -29.68
N TYR A 9 -9.90 0.91 -29.41
CA TYR A 9 -8.76 0.29 -28.74
C TYR A 9 -8.35 1.00 -27.44
N LEU A 10 -7.98 0.20 -26.44
CA LEU A 10 -7.39 0.66 -25.17
C LEU A 10 -5.93 0.22 -25.07
N GLU A 11 -5.08 1.13 -24.59
CA GLU A 11 -3.64 0.91 -24.37
C GLU A 11 -3.38 0.63 -22.89
N PHE A 12 -2.66 -0.45 -22.62
CA PHE A 12 -2.10 -0.76 -21.31
C PHE A 12 -0.60 -0.74 -21.40
N ILE A 13 0.04 -0.11 -20.43
CA ILE A 13 1.50 0.07 -20.40
C ILE A 13 2.03 -0.61 -19.15
N ASP A 14 2.94 -1.54 -19.34
CA ASP A 14 3.84 -1.97 -18.27
C ASP A 14 4.89 -0.87 -18.09
N LYS A 15 4.78 -0.14 -16.98
CA LYS A 15 5.68 0.98 -16.66
C LYS A 15 7.06 0.52 -16.18
N ASN A 16 7.24 -0.78 -15.89
CA ASN A 16 8.45 -1.33 -15.27
C ASN A 16 9.35 -2.09 -16.25
N SER A 17 8.87 -2.48 -17.44
CA SER A 17 9.74 -3.08 -18.45
C SER A 17 10.63 -2.04 -19.13
N LYS A 18 11.92 -2.37 -19.30
CA LYS A 18 12.95 -1.50 -19.91
C LYS A 18 12.60 -0.99 -21.31
N ASP A 19 11.70 -1.68 -22.01
CA ASP A 19 11.31 -1.38 -23.40
C ASP A 19 9.89 -0.81 -23.52
N GLY A 20 9.14 -0.64 -22.41
CA GLY A 20 7.77 -0.14 -22.43
C GLY A 20 6.83 -1.09 -23.16
N PHE A 21 6.46 -2.21 -22.53
CA PHE A 21 5.51 -3.16 -23.10
C PHE A 21 4.11 -2.52 -23.20
N LYS A 22 3.54 -2.56 -24.40
CA LYS A 22 2.21 -2.02 -24.71
C LYS A 22 1.27 -3.13 -25.13
N ILE A 23 0.16 -3.29 -24.40
CA ILE A 23 -0.92 -4.19 -24.78
C ILE A 23 -2.04 -3.34 -25.36
N TYR A 24 -2.54 -3.73 -26.53
CA TYR A 24 -3.66 -3.06 -27.18
C TYR A 24 -4.86 -4.01 -27.19
N PHE A 25 -6.00 -3.53 -26.69
CA PHE A 25 -7.25 -4.30 -26.62
C PHE A 25 -8.31 -3.68 -27.50
N LYS A 26 -9.09 -4.48 -28.22
CA LYS A 26 -10.30 -3.99 -28.88
C LYS A 26 -11.47 -3.99 -27.89
N ILE A 27 -12.23 -2.90 -27.80
CA ILE A 27 -13.35 -2.70 -26.86
C ILE A 27 -14.46 -3.76 -27.05
N GLU A 28 -14.59 -4.36 -28.22
CA GLU A 28 -15.59 -5.42 -28.47
C GLU A 28 -15.21 -6.77 -27.87
N ASP A 29 -13.93 -6.97 -27.57
CA ASP A 29 -13.40 -8.17 -26.90
C ASP A 29 -13.44 -8.03 -25.37
N TRP A 30 -13.84 -6.86 -24.85
CA TRP A 30 -14.04 -6.63 -23.41
C TRP A 30 -15.25 -7.39 -22.88
N HIS A 31 -14.99 -8.36 -22.01
CA HIS A 31 -16.04 -9.02 -21.25
C HIS A 31 -15.60 -9.12 -19.79
N PHE A 32 -16.32 -8.43 -18.89
CA PHE A 32 -16.23 -8.71 -17.46
C PHE A 32 -16.91 -10.06 -17.20
N TRP A 33 -16.11 -11.08 -16.93
CA TRP A 33 -16.60 -12.39 -16.51
C TRP A 33 -16.32 -12.59 -15.03
N PRO A 34 -17.25 -13.19 -14.27
CA PRO A 34 -16.91 -13.78 -12.97
C PRO A 34 -15.75 -14.76 -13.14
N VAL A 35 -14.84 -14.84 -12.16
CA VAL A 35 -13.66 -15.73 -12.18
C VAL A 35 -14.00 -17.15 -12.62
N SER A 36 -15.10 -17.71 -12.11
CA SER A 36 -15.55 -19.07 -12.44
C SER A 36 -15.91 -19.26 -13.92
N GLU A 37 -16.55 -18.28 -14.56
CA GLU A 37 -16.88 -18.34 -15.98
C GLU A 37 -15.62 -18.15 -16.83
N ALA A 38 -14.68 -17.32 -16.37
CA ALA A 38 -13.42 -17.11 -17.04
C ALA A 38 -12.51 -18.34 -17.02
N VAL A 39 -12.35 -18.99 -15.88
CA VAL A 39 -11.63 -20.27 -15.77
C VAL A 39 -12.26 -21.29 -16.72
N ARG A 40 -13.58 -21.48 -16.62
CA ARG A 40 -14.33 -22.42 -17.47
C ARG A 40 -14.13 -22.14 -18.96
N LYS A 41 -14.22 -20.89 -19.40
CA LYS A 41 -14.03 -20.50 -20.81
C LYS A 41 -12.60 -20.69 -21.28
N THR A 42 -11.63 -20.41 -20.42
CA THR A 42 -10.21 -20.61 -20.72
C THR A 42 -9.91 -22.11 -20.90
N GLU A 43 -10.46 -22.95 -20.04
CA GLU A 43 -10.40 -24.42 -20.19
C GLU A 43 -11.06 -24.90 -21.49
N GLU A 44 -12.20 -24.32 -21.88
CA GLU A 44 -12.84 -24.62 -23.18
C GLU A 44 -11.91 -24.27 -24.35
N LEU A 45 -11.29 -23.08 -24.33
CA LEU A 45 -10.39 -22.63 -25.39
C LEU A 45 -9.09 -23.45 -25.47
N ILE A 46 -8.55 -23.87 -24.32
CA ILE A 46 -7.41 -24.80 -24.26
C ILE A 46 -7.79 -26.16 -24.83
N ARG A 47 -8.93 -26.71 -24.41
CA ARG A 47 -9.44 -28.01 -24.89
C ARG A 47 -9.68 -27.99 -26.40
N ASP A 48 -10.14 -26.87 -26.93
CA ASP A 48 -10.40 -26.67 -28.35
C ASP A 48 -9.10 -26.33 -29.15
N ASN A 49 -7.93 -26.35 -28.50
CA ASN A 49 -6.60 -26.02 -29.04
C ASN A 49 -6.50 -24.61 -29.66
N ILE A 50 -7.34 -23.68 -29.19
CA ILE A 50 -7.32 -22.26 -29.60
C ILE A 50 -6.25 -21.50 -28.82
N LEU A 51 -5.98 -21.93 -27.58
CA LEU A 51 -5.05 -21.31 -26.65
C LEU A 51 -4.09 -22.36 -26.06
N GLY A 52 -2.79 -22.08 -26.01
CA GLY A 52 -1.82 -22.90 -25.29
C GLY A 52 -1.95 -22.72 -23.78
N LYS A 53 -1.61 -23.73 -22.98
CA LYS A 53 -1.74 -23.68 -21.50
C LYS A 53 -1.06 -22.46 -20.84
N ASP A 54 -0.05 -21.90 -21.49
CA ASP A 54 0.76 -20.79 -21.00
C ASP A 54 0.41 -19.44 -21.68
N GLU A 55 -0.61 -19.42 -22.54
CA GLU A 55 -0.91 -18.28 -23.42
C GLU A 55 -2.04 -17.38 -22.89
N PHE A 56 -2.20 -17.21 -21.57
CA PHE A 56 -3.33 -16.45 -21.01
C PHE A 56 -3.02 -15.79 -19.66
N ALA A 57 -3.45 -14.54 -19.51
CA ALA A 57 -3.37 -13.77 -18.29
C ALA A 57 -4.68 -12.99 -18.00
N ILE A 58 -4.89 -12.70 -16.72
CA ILE A 58 -6.09 -12.15 -16.09
C ILE A 58 -5.66 -10.93 -15.29
N ALA A 59 -6.33 -9.80 -15.46
CA ALA A 59 -6.04 -8.58 -14.74
C ALA A 59 -7.23 -8.15 -13.87
N ASP A 60 -7.07 -7.94 -12.56
CA ASP A 60 -8.13 -7.46 -11.64
C ASP A 60 -7.85 -6.03 -11.17
N ASN A 61 -8.88 -5.20 -11.01
CA ASN A 61 -8.80 -3.83 -10.49
C ASN A 61 -9.42 -3.63 -9.09
N GLU A 62 -9.56 -4.72 -8.32
CA GLU A 62 -10.10 -4.77 -6.96
C GLU A 62 -11.61 -4.47 -6.84
N ASP A 63 -12.27 -4.03 -7.93
CA ASP A 63 -13.72 -3.85 -7.99
C ASP A 63 -14.43 -5.12 -8.52
N GLY A 64 -13.71 -6.25 -8.59
CA GLY A 64 -14.20 -7.53 -9.10
C GLY A 64 -14.35 -7.57 -10.62
N GLN A 65 -13.54 -6.76 -11.32
CA GLN A 65 -13.55 -6.64 -12.77
C GLN A 65 -12.29 -7.26 -13.36
N TYR A 66 -12.47 -8.26 -14.23
CA TYR A 66 -11.37 -9.03 -14.81
C TYR A 66 -11.15 -8.72 -16.29
N LEU A 67 -9.90 -8.46 -16.68
CA LEU A 67 -9.43 -8.26 -18.05
C LEU A 67 -8.62 -9.48 -18.51
N PHE A 68 -8.93 -10.03 -19.67
CA PHE A 68 -8.29 -11.24 -20.18
C PHE A 68 -7.45 -10.95 -21.41
N TYR A 69 -6.22 -11.45 -21.45
CA TYR A 69 -5.35 -11.27 -22.62
C TYR A 69 -4.46 -12.46 -22.92
N LYS A 70 -4.22 -12.65 -24.22
CA LYS A 70 -3.23 -13.59 -24.72
C LYS A 70 -1.85 -12.96 -24.61
N THR A 71 -0.94 -13.60 -23.89
CA THR A 71 0.48 -13.25 -23.85
C THR A 71 1.30 -14.46 -24.24
N ASN A 72 2.37 -14.26 -25.02
CA ASN A 72 3.33 -15.31 -25.36
C ASN A 72 4.54 -15.33 -24.40
N HIS A 73 4.48 -14.52 -23.34
CA HIS A 73 5.52 -14.32 -22.33
C HIS A 73 4.90 -14.27 -20.92
N GLN A 74 5.72 -14.42 -19.88
CA GLN A 74 5.28 -14.26 -18.49
C GLN A 74 4.60 -12.88 -18.32
N PRO A 75 3.37 -12.82 -17.78
CA PRO A 75 2.62 -11.58 -17.73
C PRO A 75 3.30 -10.59 -16.75
N PRO A 76 3.32 -9.28 -17.08
CA PRO A 76 3.91 -8.27 -16.19
C PRO A 76 3.04 -8.09 -14.94
N HIS A 77 3.62 -8.21 -13.74
CA HIS A 77 2.89 -8.20 -12.46
C HIS A 77 1.83 -7.09 -12.34
N ASN A 78 2.14 -5.88 -12.84
CA ASN A 78 1.22 -4.74 -12.84
C ASN A 78 1.04 -4.18 -14.26
N ILE A 79 -0.21 -3.97 -14.69
CA ILE A 79 -0.54 -3.20 -15.89
C ILE A 79 -1.44 -2.03 -15.53
N PHE A 80 -1.17 -0.84 -16.08
CA PHE A 80 -1.99 0.34 -15.86
C PHE A 80 -2.78 0.68 -17.13
N MET A 81 -4.06 1.03 -16.96
CA MET A 81 -4.85 1.63 -18.02
C MET A 81 -4.28 3.02 -18.34
N ALA A 82 -4.05 3.34 -19.62
CA ALA A 82 -3.40 4.58 -20.04
C ALA A 82 -4.30 5.85 -19.95
N ASP A 83 -5.54 5.75 -19.46
CA ASP A 83 -6.41 6.92 -19.26
C ASP A 83 -6.01 7.65 -17.98
N GLU A 84 -5.59 8.91 -18.14
CA GLU A 84 -5.06 9.82 -17.11
C GLU A 84 -6.04 10.12 -15.96
N SER A 85 -7.26 9.59 -16.02
CA SER A 85 -8.36 9.94 -15.12
C SER A 85 -8.63 8.91 -14.01
N PHE A 86 -8.16 7.66 -14.14
CA PHE A 86 -8.55 6.55 -13.26
C PHE A 86 -7.43 5.54 -13.00
N GLY A 87 -6.21 5.99 -12.71
CA GLY A 87 -4.97 5.19 -12.60
C GLY A 87 -4.90 4.06 -11.56
N LYS A 88 -5.97 3.29 -11.33
CA LYS A 88 -5.93 2.04 -10.58
C LYS A 88 -5.06 1.02 -11.35
N PRO A 89 -4.07 0.38 -10.69
CA PRO A 89 -3.35 -0.75 -11.27
C PRO A 89 -4.33 -1.90 -11.51
N PHE A 90 -4.14 -2.62 -12.61
CA PHE A 90 -4.63 -3.98 -12.75
C PHE A 90 -3.48 -4.94 -12.41
N PHE A 91 -3.73 -5.90 -11.54
CA PHE A 91 -2.76 -6.94 -11.19
C PHE A 91 -2.91 -8.12 -12.13
N THR A 92 -1.84 -8.55 -12.77
CA THR A 92 -1.93 -9.66 -13.75
C THR A 92 -1.59 -11.01 -13.13
N PHE A 93 -2.35 -12.02 -13.54
CA PHE A 93 -2.25 -13.40 -13.09
C PHE A 93 -2.34 -14.33 -14.29
N SER A 94 -1.52 -15.37 -14.34
CA SER A 94 -1.68 -16.48 -15.29
C SER A 94 -2.69 -17.51 -14.77
N ILE A 95 -3.16 -18.41 -15.63
CA ILE A 95 -4.00 -19.55 -15.19
C ILE A 95 -3.28 -20.45 -14.18
N HIS A 96 -1.96 -20.58 -14.29
CA HIS A 96 -1.14 -21.32 -13.31
C HIS A 96 -1.16 -20.65 -11.94
N ASP A 97 -1.29 -19.32 -11.90
CA ASP A 97 -1.36 -18.57 -10.66
C ASP A 97 -2.70 -18.86 -9.94
N PHE A 98 -3.78 -19.15 -10.68
CA PHE A 98 -5.06 -19.60 -10.09
C PHE A 98 -4.97 -21.00 -9.49
N GLU A 99 -4.42 -21.99 -10.21
CA GLU A 99 -4.26 -23.35 -9.66
C GLU A 99 -3.41 -23.33 -8.39
N LYS A 100 -2.32 -22.53 -8.41
CA LYS A 100 -1.46 -22.36 -7.23
C LYS A 100 -2.18 -21.60 -6.12
N PHE A 101 -2.97 -20.58 -6.42
CA PHE A 101 -3.76 -19.86 -5.43
C PHE A 101 -4.80 -20.76 -4.74
N GLU A 102 -5.56 -21.56 -5.49
CA GLU A 102 -6.49 -22.54 -4.92
C GLU A 102 -5.77 -23.54 -4.01
N LYS A 103 -4.61 -24.04 -4.46
CA LYS A 103 -3.79 -24.92 -3.64
C LYS A 103 -3.29 -24.22 -2.37
N THR A 104 -2.96 -22.94 -2.47
CA THR A 104 -2.53 -22.12 -1.33
C THR A 104 -3.64 -22.00 -0.29
N ILE A 105 -4.88 -21.72 -0.72
CA ILE A 105 -6.06 -21.68 0.16
C ILE A 105 -6.25 -23.01 0.89
N GLU A 106 -6.14 -24.13 0.16
CA GLU A 106 -6.26 -25.46 0.75
C GLU A 106 -5.20 -25.68 1.84
N LEU A 107 -3.93 -25.34 1.55
CA LEU A 107 -2.83 -25.48 2.50
C LEU A 107 -3.01 -24.61 3.75
N VAL A 108 -3.43 -23.34 3.59
CA VAL A 108 -3.74 -22.45 4.72
C VAL A 108 -4.82 -23.07 5.59
N SER A 109 -5.91 -23.58 5.01
CA SER A 109 -7.02 -24.17 5.77
C SER A 109 -6.64 -25.42 6.59
N GLN A 110 -5.56 -26.09 6.21
CA GLN A 110 -5.03 -27.28 6.89
C GLN A 110 -3.99 -26.91 7.96
N THR A 111 -3.49 -25.68 7.96
CA THR A 111 -2.37 -25.25 8.80
C THR A 111 -2.86 -24.64 10.11
N ASN A 112 -2.16 -24.98 11.20
CA ASN A 112 -2.37 -24.40 12.52
C ASN A 112 -1.06 -24.45 13.34
N ASN A 113 -1.11 -23.89 14.55
CA ASN A 113 0.03 -23.77 15.46
C ASN A 113 0.70 -25.12 15.81
N GLN A 114 0.02 -26.25 15.64
CA GLN A 114 0.56 -27.57 15.99
C GLN A 114 1.21 -28.30 14.82
N ASN A 115 0.76 -28.04 13.58
CA ASN A 115 1.15 -28.83 12.42
C ASN A 115 1.89 -28.05 11.33
N TYR A 116 2.07 -26.73 11.46
CA TYR A 116 2.66 -25.87 10.43
C TYR A 116 4.00 -26.36 9.86
N LYS A 117 4.89 -26.92 10.69
CA LYS A 117 6.17 -27.51 10.24
C LYS A 117 6.04 -28.81 9.45
N SER A 118 4.88 -29.47 9.50
CA SER A 118 4.60 -30.75 8.84
C SER A 118 3.80 -30.60 7.54
N ILE A 119 3.27 -29.42 7.24
CA ILE A 119 2.53 -29.14 6.01
C ILE A 119 3.53 -29.07 4.85
N ASP A 120 3.32 -29.90 3.83
CA ASP A 120 4.13 -29.91 2.62
C ASP A 120 3.66 -28.80 1.67
N ILE A 121 4.43 -27.71 1.62
CA ILE A 121 4.19 -26.57 0.74
C ILE A 121 4.97 -26.63 -0.58
N SER A 122 5.60 -27.76 -0.91
CA SER A 122 6.42 -27.91 -2.14
C SER A 122 5.66 -27.56 -3.42
N ALA A 123 4.34 -27.76 -3.44
CA ALA A 123 3.46 -27.44 -4.57
C ALA A 123 3.35 -25.93 -4.87
N ILE A 124 3.67 -25.05 -3.90
CA ILE A 124 3.58 -23.60 -4.06
C ILE A 124 4.94 -22.89 -4.00
N LYS A 125 6.02 -23.61 -3.65
CA LYS A 125 7.35 -23.02 -3.37
C LYS A 125 8.01 -22.32 -4.55
N ASP A 126 7.63 -22.65 -5.78
CA ASP A 126 8.15 -22.02 -7.01
C ASP A 126 7.33 -20.78 -7.43
N HIS A 127 6.31 -20.38 -6.66
CA HIS A 127 5.48 -19.22 -6.94
C HIS A 127 5.50 -18.24 -5.76
N PRO A 128 6.26 -17.15 -5.84
CA PRO A 128 6.49 -16.25 -4.71
C PRO A 128 5.20 -15.61 -4.17
N GLY A 129 4.20 -15.35 -5.02
CA GLY A 129 2.89 -14.84 -4.58
C GLY A 129 2.09 -15.84 -3.76
N SER A 130 2.19 -17.13 -4.07
CA SER A 130 1.56 -18.18 -3.27
C SER A 130 2.28 -18.39 -1.94
N VAL A 131 3.62 -18.33 -1.94
CA VAL A 131 4.41 -18.40 -0.71
C VAL A 131 4.10 -17.21 0.20
N TYR A 132 4.03 -16.00 -0.35
CA TYR A 132 3.59 -14.79 0.34
C TYR A 132 2.20 -14.98 0.95
N TRP A 133 1.21 -15.36 0.13
CA TRP A 133 -0.17 -15.46 0.59
C TRP A 133 -0.34 -16.54 1.66
N TYR A 134 0.33 -17.68 1.51
CA TYR A 134 0.38 -18.71 2.55
C TYR A 134 0.96 -18.13 3.85
N ALA A 135 2.14 -17.52 3.80
CA ALA A 135 2.82 -16.97 4.96
C ALA A 135 2.00 -15.87 5.67
N PHE A 136 1.45 -14.92 4.92
CA PHE A 136 0.62 -13.83 5.43
C PHE A 136 -0.58 -14.36 6.21
N ASN A 137 -1.25 -15.41 5.72
CA ASN A 137 -2.41 -15.99 6.39
C ASN A 137 -2.05 -16.87 7.61
N LEU A 138 -0.78 -17.16 7.85
CA LEU A 138 -0.34 -17.84 9.08
C LEU A 138 -0.01 -16.86 10.21
N MET A 139 0.18 -15.58 9.90
CA MET A 139 0.54 -14.57 10.88
C MET A 139 -0.62 -14.36 11.87
N THR A 140 -0.30 -14.35 13.16
CA THR A 140 -1.25 -14.17 14.26
C THR A 140 -0.95 -12.90 15.04
N SER A 141 -1.99 -12.19 15.48
CA SER A 141 -1.84 -10.97 16.28
C SER A 141 -1.50 -11.31 17.73
N PRO A 142 -0.65 -10.53 18.43
CA PRO A 142 -0.43 -10.70 19.87
C PRO A 142 -1.69 -10.45 20.71
N TYR A 143 -2.76 -9.91 20.12
CA TYR A 143 -4.04 -9.70 20.75
C TYR A 143 -5.05 -10.85 20.51
N ASP A 144 -4.70 -11.84 19.68
CA ASP A 144 -5.57 -12.98 19.36
C ASP A 144 -5.33 -14.14 20.33
N ASP A 145 -6.40 -14.91 20.61
CA ASP A 145 -6.35 -16.07 21.51
C ASP A 145 -5.42 -17.19 20.99
N ASP A 146 -5.17 -17.24 19.68
CA ASP A 146 -4.34 -18.22 18.99
C ASP A 146 -2.95 -17.69 18.60
N TYR A 147 -2.49 -16.60 19.23
CA TYR A 147 -1.15 -16.07 19.04
C TYR A 147 -0.05 -17.15 19.16
N SER A 148 0.87 -17.14 18.20
CA SER A 148 2.00 -18.06 18.16
C SER A 148 3.25 -17.41 17.57
N GLU A 149 4.20 -17.04 18.44
CA GLU A 149 5.52 -16.50 18.07
C GLU A 149 6.27 -17.45 17.10
N ASP A 150 6.30 -18.74 17.42
CA ASP A 150 6.91 -19.79 16.61
C ASP A 150 6.29 -19.91 15.19
N LEU A 151 5.01 -19.56 15.05
CA LEU A 151 4.30 -19.59 13.76
C LEU A 151 4.60 -18.32 12.97
N ASN A 152 4.57 -17.16 13.65
CA ASN A 152 4.94 -15.88 13.05
C ASN A 152 6.40 -15.88 12.57
N GLN A 153 7.32 -16.47 13.33
CA GLN A 153 8.71 -16.63 12.90
C GLN A 153 8.83 -17.50 11.64
N TYR A 154 8.11 -18.61 11.57
CA TYR A 154 8.08 -19.46 10.39
C TYR A 154 7.48 -18.74 9.17
N ALA A 155 6.38 -18.01 9.37
CA ALA A 155 5.79 -17.18 8.32
C ALA A 155 6.78 -16.10 7.84
N ALA A 156 7.51 -15.44 8.74
CA ALA A 156 8.54 -14.47 8.38
C ALA A 156 9.69 -15.08 7.54
N GLU A 157 10.10 -16.32 7.82
CA GLU A 157 11.07 -17.04 6.98
C GLU A 157 10.53 -17.25 5.55
N LEU A 158 9.25 -17.58 5.42
CA LEU A 158 8.59 -17.72 4.11
C LEU A 158 8.42 -16.38 3.38
N LEU A 159 8.05 -15.32 4.10
CA LEU A 159 7.98 -13.95 3.56
C LEU A 159 9.36 -13.54 3.02
N LYS A 160 10.43 -13.86 3.74
CA LYS A 160 11.80 -13.62 3.28
C LYS A 160 12.11 -14.35 1.98
N GLU A 161 11.77 -15.64 1.88
CA GLU A 161 11.96 -16.39 0.63
C GLU A 161 11.19 -15.74 -0.54
N ALA A 162 9.93 -15.35 -0.33
CA ALA A 162 9.10 -14.70 -1.34
C ALA A 162 9.66 -13.32 -1.75
N ALA A 163 10.13 -12.52 -0.79
CA ALA A 163 10.74 -11.22 -1.02
C ALA A 163 12.07 -11.34 -1.80
N GLU A 164 12.91 -12.32 -1.45
CA GLU A 164 14.15 -12.63 -2.18
C GLU A 164 13.88 -13.12 -3.60
N ALA A 165 12.73 -13.77 -3.81
CA ALA A 165 12.23 -14.18 -5.12
C ALA A 165 11.49 -13.06 -5.89
N GLY A 166 11.44 -11.83 -5.34
CA GLY A 166 10.97 -10.64 -6.04
C GLY A 166 9.53 -10.21 -5.75
N HIS A 167 8.90 -10.72 -4.69
CA HIS A 167 7.57 -10.27 -4.27
C HIS A 167 7.65 -8.97 -3.44
N PRO A 168 7.08 -7.84 -3.91
CA PRO A 168 7.17 -6.57 -3.19
C PRO A 168 6.47 -6.62 -1.83
N GLU A 169 5.21 -7.06 -1.78
CA GLU A 169 4.40 -7.07 -0.56
C GLU A 169 4.99 -8.02 0.51
N ALA A 170 5.66 -9.10 0.11
CA ALA A 170 6.36 -9.96 1.06
C ALA A 170 7.54 -9.24 1.74
N ALA A 171 8.21 -8.33 1.01
CA ALA A 171 9.26 -7.49 1.59
C ALA A 171 8.66 -6.44 2.55
N ALA A 172 7.50 -5.85 2.22
CA ALA A 172 6.78 -4.95 3.11
C ALA A 172 6.34 -5.65 4.40
N GLU A 173 5.65 -6.79 4.31
CA GLU A 173 5.20 -7.57 5.46
C GLU A 173 6.36 -8.07 6.33
N LEU A 174 7.49 -8.45 5.71
CA LEU A 174 8.67 -8.83 6.45
C LEU A 174 9.26 -7.64 7.23
N ALA A 175 9.24 -6.44 6.65
CA ALA A 175 9.64 -5.23 7.36
C ALA A 175 8.70 -4.94 8.55
N ASP A 176 7.39 -5.12 8.37
CA ASP A 176 6.41 -4.96 9.44
C ASP A 176 6.66 -5.96 10.56
N TYR A 177 6.87 -7.24 10.23
CA TYR A 177 7.26 -8.25 11.21
C TYR A 177 8.46 -7.81 12.05
N TYR A 178 9.51 -7.29 11.42
CA TYR A 178 10.69 -6.80 12.15
C TYR A 178 10.42 -5.51 12.96
N SER A 179 9.50 -4.66 12.52
CA SER A 179 9.16 -3.41 13.21
C SER A 179 8.35 -3.61 14.49
N PHE A 180 7.67 -4.74 14.63
CA PHE A 180 6.88 -5.10 15.81
C PHE A 180 7.62 -6.01 16.82
N GLN A 181 8.91 -6.27 16.61
CA GLN A 181 9.72 -7.03 17.58
C GLN A 181 10.03 -6.16 18.82
N ASP A 182 10.18 -6.80 19.99
CA ASP A 182 10.53 -6.11 21.24
C ASP A 182 11.85 -5.32 21.11
N ASP A 183 12.85 -5.93 20.47
CA ASP A 183 14.13 -5.31 20.12
C ASP A 183 14.20 -5.08 18.60
N ILE A 184 13.69 -3.93 18.17
CA ILE A 184 13.58 -3.57 16.74
C ILE A 184 14.99 -3.48 16.12
N ASP A 185 15.23 -4.29 15.08
CA ASP A 185 16.37 -4.11 14.18
C ASP A 185 16.04 -3.07 13.11
N ILE A 186 16.37 -1.82 13.42
CA ILE A 186 16.10 -0.64 12.58
C ILE A 186 16.66 -0.83 11.15
N GLU A 187 17.82 -1.46 11.00
CA GLU A 187 18.46 -1.62 9.69
C GLU A 187 17.77 -2.69 8.85
N GLU A 188 17.31 -3.80 9.45
CA GLU A 188 16.52 -4.80 8.72
C GLU A 188 15.16 -4.24 8.27
N VAL A 189 14.44 -3.47 9.11
CA VAL A 189 13.19 -2.82 8.70
C VAL A 189 13.42 -1.90 7.49
N ILE A 190 14.42 -1.02 7.58
CA ILE A 190 14.76 -0.09 6.48
C ILE A 190 15.17 -0.84 5.22
N LYS A 191 15.95 -1.92 5.34
CA LYS A 191 16.40 -2.74 4.22
C LYS A 191 15.22 -3.38 3.49
N TRP A 192 14.26 -3.97 4.22
CA TRP A 192 13.13 -4.65 3.60
C TRP A 192 12.10 -3.68 3.02
N ARG A 193 11.81 -2.55 3.67
CA ARG A 193 10.99 -1.48 3.04
C ARG A 193 11.64 -0.93 1.77
N LYS A 194 12.96 -0.69 1.77
CA LYS A 194 13.70 -0.32 0.55
C LYS A 194 13.63 -1.39 -0.53
N LYS A 195 13.66 -2.68 -0.14
CA LYS A 195 13.54 -3.79 -1.08
C LYS A 195 12.15 -3.83 -1.72
N SER A 196 11.08 -3.61 -0.94
CA SER A 196 9.71 -3.50 -1.46
C SER A 196 9.59 -2.38 -2.51
N ILE A 197 10.14 -1.20 -2.21
CA ILE A 197 10.17 -0.06 -3.14
C ILE A 197 10.94 -0.38 -4.43
N GLU A 198 12.08 -1.08 -4.34
CA GLU A 198 12.85 -1.54 -5.50
C GLU A 198 12.06 -2.51 -6.39
N LEU A 199 11.23 -3.34 -5.77
CA LEU A 199 10.39 -4.34 -6.44
C LEU A 199 9.09 -3.76 -7.03
N GLY A 200 8.80 -2.48 -6.76
CA GLY A 200 7.72 -1.74 -7.42
C GLY A 200 6.60 -1.28 -6.50
N ASP A 201 6.64 -1.60 -5.21
CA ASP A 201 5.69 -1.07 -4.23
C ASP A 201 6.16 0.30 -3.73
N HIS A 202 5.76 1.33 -4.49
CA HIS A 202 6.12 2.71 -4.18
C HIS A 202 5.34 3.29 -3.01
N ASP A 203 4.29 2.61 -2.54
CA ASP A 203 3.48 3.05 -1.40
C ASP A 203 4.29 2.93 -0.10
N GLU A 204 5.21 1.96 -0.05
CA GLU A 204 6.18 1.78 1.03
C GLU A 204 7.11 2.97 1.27
N LYS A 205 7.16 3.95 0.37
CA LYS A 205 7.91 5.20 0.63
C LYS A 205 7.37 5.96 1.84
N TYR A 206 6.04 5.94 2.04
CA TYR A 206 5.43 6.63 3.18
C TYR A 206 5.84 5.95 4.47
N GLU A 207 5.68 4.64 4.46
CA GLU A 207 6.01 3.73 5.54
C GLU A 207 7.49 3.82 5.91
N LEU A 208 8.41 3.74 4.95
CA LEU A 208 9.84 3.91 5.20
C LEU A 208 10.16 5.29 5.80
N ALA A 209 9.55 6.35 5.28
CA ALA A 209 9.78 7.69 5.81
C ALA A 209 9.28 7.84 7.24
N ASP A 210 8.10 7.29 7.55
CA ASP A 210 7.53 7.36 8.89
C ASP A 210 8.38 6.62 9.90
N PHE A 211 8.80 5.39 9.54
CA PHE A 211 9.66 4.58 10.39
C PHE A 211 10.99 5.27 10.70
N ILE A 212 11.63 5.90 9.71
CA ILE A 212 12.88 6.64 9.89
C ILE A 212 12.69 7.85 10.80
N ILE A 213 11.59 8.59 10.66
CA ILE A 213 11.32 9.77 11.50
C ILE A 213 11.26 9.38 12.98
N ASP A 214 10.63 8.25 13.29
CA ASP A 214 10.44 7.80 14.67
C ASP A 214 11.66 7.05 15.24
N ASN A 215 12.38 6.28 14.42
CA ASN A 215 13.39 5.33 14.89
C ASN A 215 14.83 5.69 14.48
N LYS A 216 15.04 6.51 13.45
CA LYS A 216 16.38 6.84 12.93
C LYS A 216 16.52 8.32 12.55
N PRO A 217 16.41 9.24 13.53
CA PRO A 217 16.33 10.67 13.28
C PRO A 217 17.56 11.26 12.57
N GLU A 218 18.71 10.61 12.62
CA GLU A 218 19.90 11.00 11.84
C GLU A 218 19.68 10.92 10.32
N ASP A 219 18.76 10.07 9.86
CA ASP A 219 18.43 9.84 8.44
C ASP A 219 17.17 10.64 8.00
N ILE A 220 16.68 11.57 8.82
CA ILE A 220 15.42 12.28 8.57
C ILE A 220 15.42 13.10 7.26
N THR A 221 16.59 13.55 6.77
CA THR A 221 16.67 14.25 5.48
C THR A 221 16.26 13.32 4.33
N PHE A 222 16.61 12.03 4.42
CA PHE A 222 16.18 11.03 3.46
C PHE A 222 14.68 10.77 3.57
N ALA A 223 14.14 10.60 4.79
CA ALA A 223 12.69 10.48 5.00
C ALA A 223 11.91 11.69 4.46
N THR A 224 12.42 12.90 4.69
CA THR A 224 11.83 14.15 4.16
C THR A 224 11.75 14.12 2.64
N SER A 225 12.82 13.67 1.96
CA SER A 225 12.84 13.58 0.50
C SER A 225 11.81 12.59 -0.06
N LEU A 226 11.59 11.45 0.64
CA LEU A 226 10.56 10.48 0.27
C LEU A 226 9.16 11.08 0.41
N LEU A 227 8.89 11.80 1.51
CA LEU A 227 7.61 12.47 1.71
C LEU A 227 7.38 13.61 0.70
N GLU A 228 8.41 14.38 0.37
CA GLU A 228 8.35 15.43 -0.67
C GLU A 228 7.96 14.83 -2.03
N GLU A 229 8.50 13.67 -2.40
CA GLU A 229 8.11 12.94 -3.61
C GLU A 229 6.62 12.54 -3.57
N LEU A 230 6.15 12.00 -2.44
CA LEU A 230 4.78 11.55 -2.25
C LEU A 230 3.74 12.69 -2.27
N THR A 231 4.16 13.95 -2.19
CA THR A 231 3.22 15.09 -2.36
C THR A 231 2.57 15.13 -3.74
N GLN A 232 3.17 14.51 -4.75
CA GLN A 232 2.61 14.41 -6.11
C GLN A 232 1.73 13.17 -6.31
N ASN A 233 1.63 12.29 -5.31
CA ASN A 233 0.83 11.06 -5.37
C ASN A 233 -0.56 11.30 -4.79
N GLU A 234 -1.62 11.10 -5.57
CA GLU A 234 -3.01 11.37 -5.13
C GLU A 234 -3.44 10.60 -3.88
N ARG A 235 -2.93 9.38 -3.67
CA ARG A 235 -3.26 8.51 -2.51
C ARG A 235 -2.54 8.90 -1.22
N PHE A 236 -1.38 9.52 -1.32
CA PHE A 236 -0.52 9.84 -0.16
C PHE A 236 -0.30 11.32 0.07
N SER A 237 -0.65 12.19 -0.88
CA SER A 237 -0.30 13.62 -0.83
C SER A 237 -0.75 14.28 0.48
N ASP A 238 -1.98 14.03 0.91
CA ASP A 238 -2.54 14.63 2.12
C ASP A 238 -1.79 14.18 3.40
N ARG A 239 -1.49 12.88 3.52
CA ARG A 239 -0.73 12.29 4.62
C ARG A 239 0.74 12.70 4.59
N ALA A 240 1.33 12.80 3.40
CA ALA A 240 2.71 13.24 3.19
C ALA A 240 2.88 14.70 3.63
N TYR A 241 1.97 15.58 3.20
CA TYR A 241 1.96 16.98 3.66
C TYR A 241 1.77 17.10 5.16
N LEU A 242 0.88 16.30 5.77
CA LEU A 242 0.69 16.29 7.22
C LEU A 242 1.98 15.88 7.96
N LYS A 243 2.67 14.84 7.47
CA LYS A 243 3.93 14.38 8.07
C LYS A 243 5.06 15.39 7.87
N LEU A 244 5.21 15.95 6.67
CA LEU A 244 6.16 17.03 6.37
C LEU A 244 5.96 18.24 7.28
N SER A 245 4.70 18.59 7.59
CA SER A 245 4.43 19.67 8.52
C SER A 245 5.09 19.45 9.88
N LYS A 246 4.95 18.24 10.44
CA LYS A 246 5.59 17.87 11.72
C LYS A 246 7.11 17.89 11.63
N VAL A 247 7.67 17.34 10.54
CA VAL A 247 9.11 17.33 10.29
C VAL A 247 9.65 18.76 10.24
N TYR A 248 9.04 19.65 9.46
CA TYR A 248 9.48 21.04 9.37
C TYR A 248 9.22 21.84 10.64
N MET A 249 8.26 21.45 11.49
CA MET A 249 8.01 22.14 12.75
C MET A 249 9.02 21.75 13.85
N SER A 250 9.55 20.54 13.81
CA SER A 250 10.52 20.06 14.79
C SER A 250 11.85 20.83 14.68
N GLU A 251 12.40 21.27 15.82
CA GLU A 251 13.66 22.01 15.90
C GLU A 251 14.90 21.10 15.88
N ASP A 252 14.73 19.81 16.18
CA ASP A 252 15.82 18.90 16.53
C ASP A 252 16.43 18.16 15.33
N ASN A 253 15.91 18.37 14.12
CA ASN A 253 16.09 17.44 13.00
C ASN A 253 16.76 18.05 11.75
N GLY A 254 17.33 19.26 11.87
CA GLY A 254 18.02 19.95 10.77
C GLY A 254 17.13 20.41 9.59
N SER A 255 15.84 20.05 9.61
CA SER A 255 14.84 20.41 8.59
C SER A 255 13.88 21.49 9.09
N HIS A 256 14.14 22.07 10.26
CA HIS A 256 13.29 23.07 10.90
C HIS A 256 13.01 24.27 9.98
N ASN A 257 11.73 24.45 9.64
CA ASN A 257 11.21 25.57 8.88
C ASN A 257 9.72 25.76 9.20
N PRO A 258 9.37 26.58 10.22
CA PRO A 258 7.99 26.75 10.65
C PRO A 258 7.06 27.27 9.56
N GLN A 259 7.54 28.12 8.64
CA GLN A 259 6.70 28.62 7.56
C GLN A 259 6.33 27.48 6.59
N LYS A 260 7.30 26.65 6.18
CA LYS A 260 7.01 25.45 5.38
C LYS A 260 6.09 24.48 6.13
N ALA A 261 6.22 24.36 7.45
CA ALA A 261 5.32 23.53 8.25
C ALA A 261 3.87 24.01 8.16
N ILE A 262 3.65 25.32 8.28
CA ILE A 262 2.32 25.94 8.15
C ILE A 262 1.77 25.79 6.73
N ASP A 263 2.59 25.97 5.70
CA ASP A 263 2.18 25.77 4.32
C ASP A 263 1.78 24.30 4.06
N ALA A 264 2.56 23.34 4.56
CA ALA A 264 2.30 21.92 4.42
C ALA A 264 1.01 21.48 5.14
N VAL A 265 0.76 21.91 6.39
CA VAL A 265 -0.47 21.53 7.09
C VAL A 265 -1.71 22.12 6.41
N ASN A 266 -1.63 23.36 5.90
CA ASN A 266 -2.72 23.94 5.13
C ASN A 266 -2.97 23.15 3.84
N LYS A 267 -1.92 22.68 3.17
CA LYS A 267 -2.04 21.83 1.98
C LYS A 267 -2.73 20.49 2.29
N ALA A 268 -2.40 19.85 3.41
CA ALA A 268 -3.09 18.65 3.87
C ALA A 268 -4.59 18.91 4.14
N ILE A 269 -4.94 20.06 4.73
CA ILE A 269 -6.33 20.47 4.94
C ILE A 269 -7.06 20.68 3.61
N GLU A 270 -6.43 21.35 2.63
CA GLU A 270 -6.98 21.55 1.28
C GLU A 270 -7.26 20.23 0.57
N LEU A 271 -6.41 19.22 0.78
CA LEU A 271 -6.57 17.86 0.25
C LEU A 271 -7.57 17.02 1.05
N GLY A 272 -8.22 17.60 2.07
CA GLY A 272 -9.32 16.96 2.79
C GLY A 272 -8.88 16.12 3.99
N ASN A 273 -7.63 16.23 4.45
CA ASN A 273 -7.17 15.61 5.69
C ASN A 273 -7.67 16.41 6.89
N PHE A 274 -8.71 15.92 7.57
CA PHE A 274 -9.29 16.63 8.71
C PHE A 274 -8.43 16.54 9.98
N VAL A 275 -7.50 15.57 10.08
CA VAL A 275 -6.53 15.47 11.18
C VAL A 275 -5.55 16.64 11.13
N ALA A 276 -5.19 17.12 9.92
CA ALA A 276 -4.35 18.29 9.75
C ALA A 276 -4.91 19.57 10.39
N LYS A 277 -6.24 19.70 10.53
CA LYS A 277 -6.85 20.81 11.27
C LYS A 277 -6.48 20.79 12.75
N ALA A 278 -6.37 19.60 13.34
CA ALA A 278 -5.97 19.46 14.74
C ALA A 278 -4.49 19.81 14.95
N ASP A 279 -3.62 19.45 14.00
CA ASP A 279 -2.20 19.84 14.04
C ASP A 279 -2.03 21.36 13.88
N LEU A 280 -2.76 21.99 12.96
CA LEU A 280 -2.78 23.45 12.84
C LEU A 280 -3.34 24.12 14.11
N ALA A 281 -4.36 23.53 14.74
CA ALA A 281 -4.87 24.02 16.03
C ALA A 281 -3.81 23.96 17.12
N PHE A 282 -3.03 22.88 17.17
CA PHE A 282 -1.91 22.73 18.08
C PHE A 282 -0.83 23.81 17.83
N TYR A 283 -0.55 24.15 16.57
CA TYR A 283 0.37 25.24 16.22
C TYR A 283 -0.14 26.60 16.69
N TYR A 284 -1.41 26.94 16.47
CA TYR A 284 -2.02 28.17 17.01
C TYR A 284 -2.06 28.20 18.54
N TYR A 285 -2.30 27.07 19.20
CA TYR A 285 -2.36 27.02 20.66
C TYR A 285 -1.00 27.32 21.30
N ASN A 286 0.09 26.83 20.69
CA ASN A 286 1.44 27.01 21.21
C ASN A 286 2.18 28.24 20.63
N GLY A 287 1.72 28.77 19.50
CA GLY A 287 2.43 29.83 18.76
C GLY A 287 3.60 29.29 17.93
N PHE A 288 3.46 28.09 17.37
CA PHE A 288 4.50 27.45 16.56
C PHE A 288 4.34 27.85 15.09
N GLY A 289 5.27 28.64 14.56
CA GLY A 289 5.21 29.16 13.19
C GLY A 289 4.10 30.18 12.90
N VAL A 290 3.21 30.41 13.88
CA VAL A 290 2.10 31.38 13.83
C VAL A 290 1.98 32.08 15.17
N ASP A 291 1.32 33.24 15.19
CA ASP A 291 0.97 33.90 16.44
C ASP A 291 0.01 33.03 17.25
N LYS A 292 0.22 33.01 18.57
CA LYS A 292 -0.62 32.24 19.48
C LYS A 292 -2.06 32.76 19.46
N ASP A 293 -2.99 31.89 19.08
CA ASP A 293 -4.42 32.19 19.03
C ASP A 293 -5.25 30.98 19.51
N LYS A 294 -5.58 30.99 20.80
CA LYS A 294 -6.40 29.93 21.42
C LYS A 294 -7.81 29.84 20.82
N LYS A 295 -8.37 30.96 20.37
CA LYS A 295 -9.71 30.99 19.77
C LYS A 295 -9.67 30.29 18.42
N LYS A 296 -8.68 30.62 17.58
CA LYS A 296 -8.49 29.95 16.29
C LYS A 296 -8.20 28.46 16.45
N ALA A 297 -7.38 28.09 17.44
CA ALA A 297 -7.14 26.69 17.78
C ALA A 297 -8.43 25.94 18.11
N MET A 298 -9.28 26.52 18.97
CA MET A 298 -10.57 25.91 19.33
C MET A 298 -11.52 25.80 18.13
N GLU A 299 -11.60 26.82 17.27
CA GLU A 299 -12.43 26.79 16.05
C GLU A 299 -12.00 25.65 15.12
N LEU A 300 -10.70 25.49 14.88
CA LEU A 300 -10.14 24.42 14.06
C LEU A 300 -10.45 23.02 14.62
N LEU A 301 -10.35 22.82 15.94
CA LEU A 301 -10.70 21.55 16.57
C LEU A 301 -12.19 21.23 16.46
N ILE A 302 -13.07 22.24 16.57
CA ILE A 302 -14.52 22.07 16.36
C ILE A 302 -14.80 21.62 14.93
N GLU A 303 -14.15 22.25 13.94
CA GLU A 303 -14.27 21.83 12.54
C GLU A 303 -13.73 20.42 12.30
N ALA A 304 -12.59 20.08 12.90
CA ALA A 304 -11.99 18.76 12.82
C ALA A 304 -12.95 17.70 13.39
N ASN A 305 -13.55 17.93 14.56
CA ASN A 305 -14.55 17.04 15.16
C ASN A 305 -15.80 16.87 14.29
N LYS A 306 -16.26 17.94 13.64
CA LYS A 306 -17.42 17.85 12.73
C LYS A 306 -17.15 16.90 11.56
N GLU A 307 -15.96 16.98 10.96
CA GLU A 307 -15.54 16.08 9.89
C GLU A 307 -15.29 14.65 10.41
N ALA A 308 -14.61 14.50 11.56
CA ALA A 308 -14.40 13.23 12.22
C ALA A 308 -15.73 12.51 12.49
N LYS A 309 -16.72 13.22 13.03
CA LYS A 309 -18.05 12.67 13.32
C LYS A 309 -18.75 12.20 12.06
N LYS A 310 -18.60 12.96 10.98
CA LYS A 310 -19.20 12.61 9.68
C LYS A 310 -18.56 11.35 9.08
N ARG A 311 -17.24 11.19 9.22
CA ARG A 311 -16.47 10.09 8.59
C ARG A 311 -16.41 8.83 9.44
N MET A 312 -16.28 9.00 10.75
CA MET A 312 -15.95 7.94 11.71
C MET A 312 -17.02 7.78 12.80
N GLY A 313 -17.96 8.72 12.94
CA GLY A 313 -18.94 8.71 14.03
C GLY A 313 -18.42 9.23 15.36
N GLU A 314 -17.17 9.69 15.41
CA GLU A 314 -16.46 10.07 16.64
C GLU A 314 -16.08 11.55 16.68
N GLU A 315 -15.82 12.06 17.88
CA GLU A 315 -15.40 13.44 18.13
C GLU A 315 -14.12 13.46 18.99
N PRO A 316 -12.97 13.02 18.42
CA PRO A 316 -11.76 12.70 19.19
C PRO A 316 -11.16 13.90 19.94
N TRP A 317 -11.44 15.14 19.51
CA TRP A 317 -10.91 16.35 20.14
C TRP A 317 -11.85 17.01 21.15
N ASN A 318 -12.95 16.36 21.54
CA ASN A 318 -13.95 16.94 22.47
C ASN A 318 -13.34 17.34 23.82
N GLU A 319 -12.47 16.51 24.39
CA GLU A 319 -11.81 16.81 25.67
C GLU A 319 -10.88 18.03 25.57
N VAL A 320 -10.11 18.10 24.48
CA VAL A 320 -9.19 19.22 24.23
C VAL A 320 -9.98 20.53 24.06
N ILE A 321 -11.08 20.51 23.31
CA ILE A 321 -11.97 21.67 23.14
C ILE A 321 -12.54 22.11 24.49
N HIS A 322 -12.98 21.18 25.34
CA HIS A 322 -13.51 21.51 26.66
C HIS A 322 -12.45 22.15 27.57
N LYS A 323 -11.20 21.66 27.52
CA LYS A 323 -10.07 22.25 28.23
C LYS A 323 -9.78 23.67 27.74
N LEU A 324 -9.72 23.88 26.42
CA LEU A 324 -9.48 25.21 25.84
C LEU A 324 -10.53 26.24 26.25
N LYS A 325 -11.81 25.86 26.30
CA LYS A 325 -12.88 26.74 26.77
C LYS A 325 -12.62 27.23 28.19
N LYS A 326 -12.27 26.32 29.10
CA LYS A 326 -11.95 26.67 30.50
C LYS A 326 -10.74 27.58 30.66
N GLU A 327 -9.79 27.55 29.72
CA GLU A 327 -8.62 28.43 29.76
C GLU A 327 -8.88 29.83 29.17
N MET A 328 -10.02 30.00 28.49
CA MET A 328 -10.43 31.25 27.84
C MET A 328 -11.51 32.01 28.64
N ASP A 329 -12.26 31.28 29.48
CA ASP A 329 -13.17 31.82 30.50
C ASP A 329 -12.39 32.34 31.73
#